data_AF-A0A9P5NAH0-F1
#
_entry.id   AF-A0A9P5NAH0-F1
#
_cell.length_a   1.000
_cell.length_b   1.000
_cell.length_c   1.000
_cell.angle_alpha   90.00
_cell.angle_beta   90.00
_cell.angle_gamma   90.00
#
_symmetry.space_group_name_H-M   'P 1'
#
loop_
_entity.id
_entity.type
_entity.pdbx_description
1 polymer ?
#
loop_
_entity_poly.entity_id
_entity_poly.type
_entity_poly.pdbx_seq_one_letter_code
_entity_poly.pdbx_strand_id
1 'polypeptide(L)'
;SKLHLGEVYFYFCCQSQGWKMTLAIISQYSEPAPDLLVASHGTFALCQYFADDALLVIDVSCIESVVAMVHYNHAPHSIVSGNHFFLVEQPGLDIWKLRSTQADFIPEM
;
A
#
# COMPACT_ATOMS: atom_id res chain seq x y z
N SER A 1 18.36 1.49 -3.04
CA SER A 1 17.59 1.23 -1.81
C SER A 1 16.63 0.07 -2.09
N LYS A 2 16.24 -0.71 -1.08
CA LYS A 2 15.21 -1.74 -1.21
C LYS A 2 13.88 -1.13 -0.76
N LEU A 3 12.83 -1.27 -1.57
CA LEU A 3 11.49 -0.75 -1.26
C LEU A 3 10.82 -1.68 -0.24
N HIS A 4 10.19 -1.12 0.78
CA HIS A 4 9.39 -1.86 1.75
C HIS A 4 7.99 -1.27 1.83
N LEU A 5 6.99 -2.14 2.02
CA LEU A 5 5.60 -1.76 2.19
C LEU A 5 5.25 -1.84 3.68
N GLY A 6 4.45 -0.90 4.17
CA GLY A 6 4.00 -0.89 5.55
C GLY A 6 2.68 -0.17 5.73
N GLU A 7 1.85 -0.64 6.66
CA GLU A 7 0.66 0.06 7.11
C GLU A 7 1.07 1.07 8.18
N VAL A 8 0.72 2.34 8.00
CA VAL A 8 1.01 3.37 9.00
C VAL A 8 -0.10 3.39 10.05
N TYR A 9 0.25 3.20 11.32
CA TYR A 9 -0.70 3.28 12.42
C TYR A 9 -0.80 4.71 12.97
N PHE A 10 0.33 5.30 13.34
CA PHE A 10 0.36 6.61 14.00
C PHE A 10 1.58 7.43 13.57
N TYR A 11 1.38 8.74 13.48
CA TYR A 11 2.44 9.72 13.38
C TYR A 11 2.65 10.39 14.73
N PHE A 12 3.90 10.66 15.09
CA PHE A 12 4.22 11.33 16.34
C PHE A 12 5.49 12.17 16.21
N CYS A 13 5.60 13.20 17.04
CA CYS A 13 6.81 14.01 17.14
C CYS A 13 7.61 13.58 18.37
N CYS A 14 8.90 13.34 18.20
CA CYS A 14 9.83 13.18 19.30
C CYS A 14 10.72 14.44 19.40
N GLN A 15 10.94 14.91 20.62
CA GLN A 15 11.94 15.93 20.91
C GLN A 15 13.07 15.29 21.70
N SER A 16 14.28 15.30 21.16
CA SER A 16 15.47 14.77 21.84
C SER A 16 16.64 15.71 21.60
N GLN A 17 17.32 16.13 22.67
CA GLN A 17 18.51 16.98 22.62
C GLN A 17 18.35 18.25 21.76
N GLY A 18 17.17 18.87 21.78
CA GLY A 18 16.86 20.09 21.00
C GLY A 18 16.47 19.84 19.53
N TRP A 19 16.52 18.59 19.07
CA TRP A 19 16.07 18.20 17.73
C TRP A 19 14.63 17.72 17.78
N LYS A 20 13.83 18.16 16.81
CA LYS A 20 12.46 17.67 16.60
C LYS A 20 12.48 16.70 15.42
N MET A 21 12.07 15.47 15.66
CA MET A 21 11.92 14.44 14.65
C MET A 21 10.44 14.10 14.51
N THR A 22 9.97 13.98 13.28
CA THR A 22 8.63 13.48 12.99
C THR A 22 8.76 12.01 12.59
N LEU A 23 8.13 11.14 13.34
CA LEU A 23 8.24 9.69 13.22
C LEU A 23 6.88 9.08 12.91
N ALA A 24 6.90 7.88 12.32
CA ALA A 24 5.72 7.05 12.11
C ALA A 24 5.94 5.66 12.71
N ILE A 25 4.91 5.11 13.35
CA ILE A 25 4.81 3.69 13.66
C ILE A 25 4.18 3.01 12.46
N ILE A 26 4.86 2.00 11.91
CA ILE A 26 4.37 1.20 10.79
C ILE A 26 4.36 -0.29 11.16
N SER A 27 3.41 -1.04 10.62
CA SER A 27 3.48 -2.50 10.54
C SER A 27 4.02 -2.89 9.16
N GLN A 28 5.22 -3.45 9.09
CA GLN A 28 5.86 -3.79 7.82
C GLN A 28 5.29 -5.09 7.24
N TYR A 29 4.93 -5.06 5.96
CA TYR A 29 4.58 -6.26 5.21
C TYR A 29 5.82 -7.08 4.85
N SER A 30 5.64 -8.36 4.53
CA SER A 30 6.71 -9.18 3.94
C SER A 30 7.16 -8.61 2.59
N GLU A 31 8.29 -9.12 2.09
CA GLU A 31 8.61 -9.00 0.66
C GLU A 31 7.50 -9.64 -0.19
N PRO A 32 7.24 -9.11 -1.40
CA PRO A 32 6.32 -9.73 -2.32
C PRO A 32 6.74 -11.17 -2.66
N ALA A 33 5.76 -12.07 -2.76
CA ALA A 33 6.00 -13.45 -3.19
C ALA A 33 6.68 -13.46 -4.57
N PRO A 34 7.96 -13.92 -4.68
CA PRO A 34 8.77 -13.70 -5.87
C PRO A 34 8.20 -14.42 -7.09
N ASP A 35 7.67 -15.62 -6.91
CA ASP A 35 7.10 -16.42 -8.00
C ASP A 35 5.90 -15.72 -8.66
N LEU A 36 5.02 -15.13 -7.84
CA LEU A 36 3.84 -14.40 -8.32
C LEU A 36 4.21 -13.07 -8.95
N LEU A 37 5.18 -12.36 -8.36
CA LEU A 37 5.66 -11.10 -8.89
C LEU A 37 6.30 -11.31 -10.27
N VAL A 38 7.13 -12.35 -10.43
CA VAL A 38 7.75 -12.70 -11.72
C VAL A 38 6.71 -13.13 -12.74
N ALA A 39 5.78 -14.04 -12.37
CA ALA A 39 4.74 -14.52 -13.29
C ALA A 39 3.81 -13.40 -13.78
N SER A 40 3.60 -12.38 -12.94
CA SER A 40 2.78 -11.21 -13.25
C SER A 40 3.54 -10.05 -13.89
N HIS A 41 4.82 -10.24 -14.26
CA HIS A 41 5.67 -9.17 -14.81
C HIS A 41 5.74 -7.92 -13.92
N GLY A 42 5.75 -8.12 -12.61
CA GLY A 42 5.85 -7.05 -11.61
C GLY A 42 4.53 -6.38 -11.24
N THR A 43 3.39 -6.84 -11.78
CA THR A 43 2.09 -6.18 -11.54
C THR A 43 1.36 -6.67 -10.30
N PHE A 44 1.61 -7.92 -9.85
CA PHE A 44 0.94 -8.52 -8.71
C PHE A 44 1.90 -8.75 -7.55
N ALA A 45 2.03 -7.75 -6.69
CA ALA A 45 2.85 -7.82 -5.48
C ALA A 45 2.01 -8.29 -4.29
N LEU A 46 1.99 -9.60 -4.03
CA LEU A 46 1.30 -10.21 -2.89
C LEU A 46 2.26 -10.31 -1.70
N CYS A 47 1.88 -9.72 -0.56
CA CYS A 47 2.67 -9.68 0.65
C CYS A 47 1.88 -10.25 1.84
N GLN A 48 2.58 -10.85 2.80
CA GLN A 48 2.01 -11.28 4.06
C GLN A 48 1.99 -10.12 5.06
N TYR A 49 0.94 -10.05 5.86
CA TYR A 49 0.77 -9.08 6.93
C TYR A 49 1.00 -9.72 8.31
N PHE A 50 1.85 -9.09 9.11
CA PHE A 50 2.26 -9.58 10.42
C PHE A 50 1.73 -8.75 11.59
N ALA A 51 0.91 -7.72 11.33
CA ALA A 51 0.32 -6.86 12.36
C ALA A 51 1.37 -6.37 13.37
N ASP A 52 1.19 -6.69 14.65
CA ASP A 52 2.03 -6.18 15.74
C ASP A 52 3.43 -6.84 15.79
N ASP A 53 3.61 -7.99 15.13
CA ASP A 53 4.90 -8.72 15.11
C ASP A 53 5.94 -8.05 14.20
N ALA A 54 5.55 -7.06 13.40
CA ALA A 54 6.42 -6.34 12.46
C ALA A 54 6.36 -4.81 12.65
N LEU A 55 6.19 -4.34 13.89
CA LEU A 55 6.15 -2.91 14.19
C LEU A 55 7.53 -2.27 14.16
N LEU A 56 7.63 -1.17 13.42
CA LEU A 56 8.84 -0.36 13.29
C LEU A 56 8.53 1.12 13.49
N VAL A 57 9.51 1.86 14.01
CA VAL A 57 9.50 3.32 14.03
C VAL A 57 10.41 3.82 12.93
N ILE A 58 9.86 4.61 12.01
CA ILE A 58 10.62 5.22 10.90
C ILE A 58 10.55 6.74 10.96
N ASP A 59 11.54 7.41 10.39
CA ASP A 59 11.42 8.83 10.06
C ASP A 59 10.40 8.99 8.93
N VAL A 60 9.48 9.96 9.05
CA VAL A 60 8.44 10.17 8.02
C VAL A 60 9.01 10.54 6.66
N SER A 61 10.22 11.11 6.61
CA SER A 61 10.91 11.42 5.35
C SER A 61 11.32 10.18 4.55
N CYS A 62 11.28 8.98 5.15
CA CYS A 62 11.49 7.72 4.46
C CYS A 62 10.26 7.22 3.69
N ILE A 63 9.08 7.84 3.88
CA ILE A 63 7.87 7.45 3.16
C ILE A 63 7.91 8.04 1.75
N GLU A 64 8.16 7.20 0.75
CA GLU A 64 8.29 7.63 -0.65
C GLU A 64 6.93 7.84 -1.35
N SER A 65 5.91 7.05 -0.98
CA SER A 65 4.57 7.11 -1.60
C SER A 65 3.51 6.48 -0.69
N VAL A 66 2.25 6.83 -0.92
CA VAL A 66 1.08 6.19 -0.29
C VAL A 66 0.35 5.35 -1.34
N VAL A 67 0.12 4.09 -1.00
CA VAL A 67 -0.45 3.07 -1.88
C VAL A 67 -1.63 2.39 -1.20
N ALA A 68 -2.46 1.69 -1.97
CA ALA A 68 -3.48 0.82 -1.39
C ALA A 68 -2.93 -0.59 -1.24
N MET A 69 -3.08 -1.16 -0.04
CA MET A 69 -2.87 -2.58 0.21
C MET A 69 -4.25 -3.22 0.41
N VAL A 70 -4.67 -4.06 -0.52
CA VAL A 70 -6.01 -4.65 -0.53
C VAL A 70 -5.94 -6.07 -0.02
N HIS A 71 -6.83 -6.41 0.92
CA HIS A 71 -6.88 -7.75 1.50
C HIS A 71 -7.15 -8.79 0.40
N TYR A 72 -6.30 -9.81 0.34
CA TYR A 72 -6.41 -10.90 -0.60
C TYR A 72 -7.25 -12.03 0.01
N ASN A 73 -8.56 -11.99 -0.24
CA ASN A 73 -9.47 -13.03 0.18
C ASN A 73 -9.30 -14.28 -0.69
N HIS A 74 -8.78 -15.34 -0.09
CA HIS A 74 -8.74 -16.66 -0.71
C HIS A 74 -10.16 -17.21 -0.91
N ALA A 75 -10.41 -17.80 -2.08
CA ALA A 75 -11.49 -18.78 -2.21
C ALA A 75 -11.23 -19.95 -1.22
N PRO A 76 -12.26 -20.65 -0.72
CA PRO A 76 -12.16 -21.66 0.35
C PRO A 76 -11.30 -22.91 0.04
N HIS A 77 -10.51 -22.89 -1.03
CA HIS A 77 -9.59 -23.96 -1.46
C HIS A 77 -8.17 -23.47 -1.77
N SER A 78 -7.78 -22.27 -1.34
CA SER A 78 -6.42 -21.78 -1.55
C SER A 78 -5.44 -22.36 -0.54
N ILE A 79 -4.23 -22.68 -1.03
CA ILE A 79 -3.11 -23.28 -0.29
C ILE A 79 -2.34 -22.24 0.53
N VAL A 80 -2.64 -20.96 0.34
CA VAL A 80 -1.94 -19.86 0.99
C VAL A 80 -2.60 -19.59 2.35
N SER A 81 -1.91 -19.97 3.42
CA SER A 81 -2.33 -19.75 4.80
C SER A 81 -1.75 -18.43 5.31
N GLY A 82 -2.60 -17.55 5.85
CA GLY A 82 -2.17 -16.28 6.45
C GLY A 82 -2.93 -15.07 5.90
N ASN A 83 -2.75 -13.93 6.58
CA ASN A 83 -3.37 -12.66 6.20
C ASN A 83 -2.54 -12.00 5.10
N HIS A 84 -3.01 -12.06 3.85
CA HIS A 84 -2.26 -11.57 2.68
C HIS A 84 -2.92 -10.35 2.07
N PHE A 85 -2.10 -9.47 1.52
CA PHE A 85 -2.53 -8.23 0.86
C PHE A 85 -1.76 -8.06 -0.42
N PHE A 86 -2.39 -7.47 -1.42
CA PHE A 86 -1.71 -7.10 -2.66
C PHE A 86 -1.69 -5.59 -2.86
N LEU A 87 -0.60 -5.11 -3.46
CA LEU A 87 -0.40 -3.72 -3.80
C LEU A 87 -1.32 -3.30 -4.95
N VAL A 88 -1.99 -2.16 -4.79
CA VAL A 88 -2.68 -1.43 -5.85
C VAL A 88 -2.08 -0.03 -5.91
N GLU A 89 -1.40 0.26 -7.01
CA GLU A 89 -0.85 1.59 -7.27
C GLU A 89 -1.99 2.57 -7.58
N GLN A 90 -1.95 3.76 -6.98
CA GLN A 90 -2.83 4.89 -7.30
C GLN A 90 -4.34 4.57 -7.31
N PRO A 91 -4.94 4.14 -6.18
CA PRO A 91 -6.38 3.85 -6.13
C PRO A 91 -7.28 5.03 -6.55
N GLY A 92 -6.75 6.26 -6.49
CA GLY A 92 -7.47 7.47 -6.89
C GLY A 92 -7.42 7.82 -8.38
N LEU A 93 -6.48 7.29 -9.18
CA LEU A 93 -6.32 7.72 -10.58
C LEU A 93 -7.45 7.21 -11.49
N ASP A 94 -7.97 6.01 -11.23
CA ASP A 94 -9.02 5.40 -12.04
C ASP A 94 -10.40 6.07 -11.85
N ILE A 95 -10.64 6.74 -10.71
CA ILE A 95 -11.88 7.47 -10.45
C ILE A 95 -12.01 8.70 -11.37
N TRP A 96 -10.89 9.33 -11.75
CA TRP A 96 -10.92 10.51 -12.61
C TRP A 96 -11.24 10.19 -14.07
N LYS A 97 -10.79 9.02 -14.59
CA LYS A 97 -11.03 8.63 -15.99
C LYS A 97 -12.49 8.30 -16.29
N LEU A 98 -13.27 7.88 -15.30
CA LEU A 98 -14.69 7.53 -15.50
C LEU A 98 -15.62 8.76 -15.62
N ARG A 99 -15.13 9.97 -15.35
CA ARG A 99 -15.96 11.20 -15.41
C ARG A 99 -15.95 11.92 -16.76
N SER A 100 -15.10 11.53 -17.72
CA SER A 100 -14.88 12.30 -18.95
C SER A 100 -15.75 11.89 -20.15
N THR A 101 -16.62 10.88 -20.03
CA THR A 101 -17.42 10.38 -21.17
C THR A 101 -18.91 10.75 -21.13
N GLN A 102 -19.32 11.78 -20.40
CA GLN A 102 -20.68 12.29 -20.49
C GLN A 102 -20.75 13.82 -20.41
N ALA A 103 -20.30 14.47 -21.48
CA ALA A 103 -20.67 15.85 -21.77
C ALA A 103 -20.62 16.12 -23.27
N ASP A 104 -21.43 15.39 -24.05
CA ASP A 104 -21.75 15.75 -25.44
C ASP A 104 -23.21 15.37 -25.75
N PHE A 105 -24.15 16.11 -25.18
CA PHE A 105 -25.50 16.23 -25.73
C PHE A 105 -25.95 17.67 -25.52
N ILE A 106 -25.66 18.52 -26.50
CA ILE A 106 -26.34 19.80 -26.68
C ILE A 106 -27.45 19.52 -27.71
N PRO A 107 -28.75 19.56 -27.35
CA PRO A 107 -29.78 19.66 -28.35
C PRO A 107 -29.89 21.13 -28.79
N GLU A 108 -29.60 21.42 -30.05
CA GLU A 108 -30.02 22.67 -30.69
C GLU A 108 -31.56 22.69 -30.85
N MET A 109 -32.10 23.92 -30.69
CA MET A 109 -33.49 24.42 -30.79
C MET A 109 -34.59 23.52 -31.34
#